data_AF-A0A285RZ22-F1
#
_entry.id   AF-A0A285RZ22-F1
#
_cell.length_a   1.000
_cell.length_b   1.000
_cell.length_c   1.000
_cell.angle_alpha   90.00
_cell.angle_beta   90.00
_cell.angle_gamma   90.00
#
_symmetry.space_group_name_H-M   'P 1'
#
loop_
_entity.id
_entity.type
_entity.pdbx_description
1 polymer ?
#
loop_
_entity_poly.entity_id
_entity_poly.type
_entity_poly.pdbx_seq_one_letter_code
_entity_poly.pdbx_strand_id
1 'polypeptide(L)'
;MEKDKCKELLNSISDQELIELTDVWKLKVKGFRKINNDNIKVARKLIVSEALKANNLAMISTFYKTLAEVQERNEEDDNDDVNEITNIRELSNDQLIEKFESGVKLHVILGVLYTSSEGEHHNAADEFLKAIFQKYNVQSIDELVKKNVVKKVEINDVVETKENIPTNDEDESGNERVLKKLESKNQNLQKQLDNWEQKFSKLKKEYKDEKQTWIKEKFQLLQDIAKEKSNYEKTKSDIEKLKTNQQTLEEEIKKYKKEIAHLHARLINTNKDTTQKAKAVEEKELTQTTIKKILIVGDPKNKIVKESKNPEFIIVNPKEIIESEEIPQFHEVWILDYLVPIPLKRKIIKKFEGNARNFSDFNKVKIFLEKGKI
;
A
#
# COMPACT_ATOMS: atom_id res chain seq x y z
N MET A 1 -15.89 -19.98 -24.10
CA MET A 1 -15.48 -19.80 -25.50
C MET A 1 -15.14 -21.16 -26.14
N GLU A 2 -15.87 -21.53 -27.18
CA GLU A 2 -15.63 -22.75 -27.96
C GLU A 2 -14.35 -22.61 -28.81
N LYS A 3 -13.64 -23.72 -29.06
CA LYS A 3 -12.39 -23.72 -29.82
C LYS A 3 -12.57 -23.25 -31.26
N ASP A 4 -13.69 -23.61 -31.89
CA ASP A 4 -13.97 -23.25 -33.27
C ASP A 4 -14.27 -21.75 -33.41
N LYS A 5 -15.09 -21.19 -32.51
CA LYS A 5 -15.34 -19.74 -32.42
C LYS A 5 -14.07 -18.94 -32.11
N CYS A 6 -13.18 -19.48 -31.27
CA CYS A 6 -11.87 -18.88 -31.00
C CYS A 6 -10.97 -18.85 -32.24
N LYS A 7 -10.99 -19.92 -33.03
CA LYS A 7 -10.21 -20.01 -34.28
C LYS A 7 -10.72 -19.00 -35.31
N GLU A 8 -12.04 -18.85 -35.44
CA GLU A 8 -12.66 -17.84 -36.32
C GLU A 8 -12.29 -16.42 -35.89
N LEU A 9 -12.37 -16.15 -34.59
CA LEU A 9 -11.96 -14.86 -34.02
C LEU A 9 -10.49 -14.56 -34.31
N LEU A 10 -9.58 -15.51 -34.08
CA LEU A 10 -8.15 -15.29 -34.32
C LEU A 10 -7.81 -15.10 -35.81
N ASN A 11 -8.57 -15.75 -36.70
CA ASN A 11 -8.43 -15.54 -38.13
C ASN A 11 -8.95 -14.16 -38.57
N SER A 12 -9.90 -13.57 -37.82
CA SER A 12 -10.41 -12.21 -38.08
C SER A 12 -9.41 -11.09 -37.81
N ILE A 13 -8.32 -11.38 -37.09
CA ILE A 13 -7.33 -10.39 -36.67
C ILE A 13 -6.35 -10.12 -37.81
N SER A 14 -6.09 -8.84 -38.09
CA SER A 14 -5.09 -8.43 -39.09
C SER A 14 -3.68 -8.86 -38.70
N ASP A 15 -2.77 -9.03 -39.66
CA ASP A 15 -1.41 -9.52 -39.38
C ASP A 15 -0.66 -8.61 -38.40
N GLN A 16 -0.83 -7.29 -38.54
CA GLN A 16 -0.17 -6.30 -37.70
C GLN A 16 -0.68 -6.33 -36.25
N GLU A 17 -1.99 -6.45 -36.07
CA GLU A 17 -2.60 -6.58 -34.74
C GLU A 17 -2.29 -7.93 -34.10
N LEU A 18 -2.21 -8.99 -34.90
CA LEU A 18 -1.87 -10.31 -34.39
C LEU A 18 -0.45 -10.33 -33.80
N ILE A 19 0.49 -9.58 -34.38
CA ILE A 19 1.84 -9.40 -33.81
C ILE A 19 1.76 -8.72 -32.44
N GLU A 20 1.04 -7.59 -32.36
CA GLU A 20 0.86 -6.85 -31.10
C GLU A 20 0.21 -7.73 -30.01
N LEU A 21 -0.85 -8.44 -30.37
CA LEU A 21 -1.56 -9.33 -29.45
C LEU A 21 -0.72 -10.54 -29.04
N THR A 22 0.13 -11.07 -29.91
CA THR A 22 1.07 -12.14 -29.55
C THR A 22 2.03 -11.67 -28.44
N ASP A 23 2.53 -10.44 -28.53
CA ASP A 23 3.39 -9.84 -27.51
C ASP A 23 2.62 -9.57 -26.20
N VAL A 24 1.39 -9.05 -26.28
CA VAL A 24 0.51 -8.80 -25.12
C VAL A 24 0.18 -10.10 -24.39
N TRP A 25 -0.22 -11.14 -25.12
CA TRP A 25 -0.53 -12.46 -24.57
C TRP A 25 0.72 -13.27 -24.24
N LYS A 26 1.93 -12.75 -24.53
CA LYS A 26 3.22 -13.42 -24.31
C LYS A 26 3.24 -14.85 -24.87
N LEU A 27 2.63 -15.05 -26.05
CA LEU A 27 2.55 -16.36 -26.69
C LEU A 27 3.91 -16.80 -27.20
N LYS A 28 4.39 -17.95 -26.72
CA LYS A 28 5.65 -18.55 -27.18
C LYS A 28 5.37 -19.52 -28.34
N VAL A 29 5.60 -19.06 -29.57
CA VAL A 29 5.44 -19.91 -30.76
C VAL A 29 6.74 -20.66 -31.05
N LYS A 30 6.66 -22.00 -31.07
CA LYS A 30 7.82 -22.85 -31.34
C LYS A 30 8.40 -22.54 -32.73
N GLY A 31 9.71 -22.29 -32.79
CA GLY A 31 10.44 -21.96 -34.02
C GLY A 31 10.64 -20.47 -34.27
N PHE A 32 9.97 -19.60 -33.51
CA PHE A 32 10.14 -18.15 -33.62
C PHE A 32 10.63 -17.56 -32.30
N ARG A 33 11.72 -16.77 -32.34
CA ARG A 33 12.18 -16.01 -31.16
C ARG A 33 11.33 -14.77 -30.90
N LYS A 34 10.87 -14.13 -31.98
CA LYS A 34 9.92 -13.00 -31.99
C LYS A 34 9.10 -13.07 -33.28
N ILE A 35 7.85 -12.64 -33.22
CA ILE A 35 6.98 -12.52 -34.39
C ILE A 35 7.09 -11.10 -34.92
N ASN A 36 7.27 -10.95 -36.23
CA ASN A 36 7.43 -9.68 -36.91
C ASN A 36 6.71 -9.70 -38.26
N ASN A 37 6.64 -8.55 -38.94
CA ASN A 37 5.95 -8.42 -40.22
C ASN A 37 6.50 -9.36 -41.31
N ASP A 38 7.77 -9.74 -41.23
CA ASP A 38 8.42 -10.61 -42.22
C ASP A 38 8.00 -12.07 -42.07
N ASN A 39 7.72 -12.51 -40.83
CA ASN A 39 7.46 -13.92 -40.52
C ASN A 39 6.00 -14.24 -40.18
N ILE A 40 5.16 -13.23 -39.96
CA ILE A 40 3.76 -13.38 -39.52
C ILE A 40 2.93 -14.27 -40.46
N LYS A 41 3.13 -14.18 -41.77
CA LYS A 41 2.37 -14.97 -42.76
C LYS A 41 2.57 -16.47 -42.57
N VAL A 42 3.77 -16.90 -42.21
CA VAL A 42 4.10 -18.31 -41.94
C VAL A 42 3.74 -18.66 -40.50
N ALA A 43 3.99 -17.74 -39.57
CA ALA A 43 3.74 -17.93 -38.15
C ALA A 43 2.24 -17.97 -37.80
N ARG A 44 1.35 -17.34 -38.57
CA ARG A 44 -0.09 -17.22 -38.26
C ARG A 44 -0.74 -18.56 -37.94
N LYS A 45 -0.54 -19.59 -38.76
CA LYS A 45 -1.09 -20.94 -38.50
C LYS A 45 -0.58 -21.52 -37.17
N LEU A 46 0.69 -21.27 -36.85
CA LEU A 46 1.31 -21.73 -35.62
C LEU A 46 0.83 -20.92 -34.41
N ILE A 47 0.67 -19.60 -34.55
CA ILE A 47 0.07 -18.72 -33.53
C ILE A 47 -1.34 -19.20 -33.19
N VAL A 48 -2.19 -19.41 -34.20
CA VAL A 48 -3.56 -19.89 -34.00
C VAL A 48 -3.56 -21.26 -33.31
N SER A 49 -2.69 -22.19 -33.74
CA SER A 49 -2.59 -23.50 -33.09
C SER A 49 -2.12 -23.43 -31.63
N GLU A 50 -1.23 -22.48 -31.32
CA GLU A 50 -0.69 -22.27 -29.98
C GLU A 50 -1.73 -21.59 -29.07
N ALA A 51 -2.47 -20.62 -29.61
CA ALA A 51 -3.55 -19.91 -28.94
C ALA A 51 -4.74 -20.84 -28.58
N LEU A 52 -5.00 -21.88 -29.38
CA LEU A 52 -6.04 -22.88 -29.12
C LEU A 52 -5.71 -23.88 -27.99
N LYS A 53 -4.49 -23.85 -27.43
CA LYS A 53 -4.12 -24.67 -26.27
C LYS A 53 -4.86 -24.19 -25.02
N ALA A 54 -5.29 -25.10 -24.16
CA ALA A 54 -6.15 -24.81 -23.01
C ALA A 54 -5.64 -23.67 -22.11
N ASN A 55 -4.33 -23.66 -21.78
CA ASN A 55 -3.73 -22.61 -20.94
C ASN A 55 -3.75 -21.23 -21.62
N ASN A 56 -3.47 -21.19 -22.93
CA ASN A 56 -3.42 -19.94 -23.69
C ASN A 56 -4.83 -19.42 -23.98
N LEU A 57 -5.78 -20.32 -24.26
CA LEU A 57 -7.18 -19.98 -24.46
C LEU A 57 -7.80 -19.39 -23.19
N ALA A 58 -7.45 -19.92 -22.01
CA ALA A 58 -7.85 -19.31 -20.74
C ALA A 58 -7.31 -17.86 -20.61
N MET A 59 -6.04 -17.64 -20.97
CA MET A 59 -5.43 -16.30 -20.94
C MET A 59 -6.09 -15.33 -21.93
N ILE A 60 -6.34 -15.76 -23.16
CA ILE A 60 -7.03 -14.96 -24.18
C ILE A 60 -8.46 -14.66 -23.74
N SER A 61 -9.15 -15.65 -23.14
CA SER A 61 -10.49 -15.44 -22.60
C SER A 61 -10.48 -14.44 -21.44
N THR A 62 -9.49 -14.50 -20.55
CA THR A 62 -9.36 -13.50 -19.47
C THR A 62 -9.07 -12.11 -20.02
N PHE A 63 -8.28 -11.99 -21.09
CA PHE A 63 -8.00 -10.71 -21.72
C PHE A 63 -9.29 -10.02 -22.21
N TYR A 64 -10.13 -10.72 -22.97
CA TYR A 64 -11.38 -10.13 -23.44
C TYR A 64 -12.40 -9.91 -22.32
N LYS A 65 -12.40 -10.74 -21.27
CA LYS A 65 -13.21 -10.48 -20.07
C LYS A 65 -12.78 -9.21 -19.34
N THR A 66 -11.47 -9.02 -19.15
CA THR A 66 -10.96 -7.79 -18.52
C THR A 66 -11.23 -6.55 -19.37
N LEU A 67 -11.22 -6.67 -20.70
CA LEU A 67 -11.62 -5.56 -21.58
C LEU A 67 -13.08 -5.18 -21.37
N ALA A 68 -13.96 -6.15 -21.11
CA ALA A 68 -15.36 -5.88 -20.78
C ALA A 68 -15.53 -5.30 -19.35
N GLU A 69 -14.82 -5.83 -18.35
CA GLU A 69 -14.91 -5.36 -16.97
C GLU A 69 -14.32 -3.95 -16.75
N VAL A 70 -13.29 -3.57 -17.54
CA VAL A 70 -12.75 -2.21 -17.54
C VAL A 70 -13.76 -1.22 -18.14
N GLN A 71 -14.68 -1.67 -18.99
CA GLN A 71 -15.76 -0.84 -19.54
C GLN A 71 -16.86 -0.57 -18.50
N GLU A 72 -17.13 -1.50 -17.58
CA GLU A 72 -18.16 -1.35 -16.52
C GLU A 72 -17.73 -0.40 -15.38
N ARG A 73 -16.43 -0.27 -15.07
CA ARG A 73 -15.95 0.56 -13.95
C ARG A 73 -15.88 2.06 -14.24
N ASN A 74 -15.93 2.47 -15.50
CA ASN A 74 -15.83 3.88 -15.89
C ASN A 74 -17.20 4.59 -15.92
N GLU A 75 -18.29 3.91 -15.54
CA GLU A 75 -19.63 4.51 -15.41
C GLU A 75 -19.79 5.32 -14.10
N GLU A 76 -18.87 5.21 -13.14
CA GLU A 76 -18.96 5.93 -11.84
C GLU A 76 -18.13 7.23 -11.77
N ASP A 77 -17.32 7.56 -12.80
CA ASP A 77 -16.53 8.79 -12.83
C ASP A 77 -16.96 9.67 -14.03
N ASP A 78 -17.66 10.78 -13.73
CA ASP A 78 -18.07 11.85 -14.65
C ASP A 78 -16.84 12.55 -15.29
N ASN A 79 -16.15 11.90 -16.22
CA ASN A 79 -15.14 12.52 -17.08
C ASN A 79 -15.42 12.18 -18.55
N ASP A 80 -16.03 13.14 -19.23
CA ASP A 80 -16.63 13.10 -20.57
C ASP A 80 -15.70 12.86 -21.77
N ASP A 81 -14.42 12.48 -21.62
CA ASP A 81 -13.48 12.47 -22.76
C ASP A 81 -12.74 11.14 -23.06
N VAL A 82 -13.12 10.03 -22.42
CA VAL A 82 -12.61 8.67 -22.79
C VAL A 82 -13.74 7.63 -22.98
N ASN A 83 -15.00 8.06 -22.84
CA ASN A 83 -16.18 7.20 -22.74
C ASN A 83 -16.88 6.95 -24.07
N GLU A 84 -16.28 6.15 -24.97
CA GLU A 84 -17.02 5.70 -26.16
C GLU A 84 -16.84 4.22 -26.53
N ILE A 85 -16.51 3.38 -25.56
CA ILE A 85 -16.74 1.93 -25.68
C ILE A 85 -17.79 1.53 -24.66
N THR A 86 -19.04 1.93 -24.96
CA THR A 86 -20.25 1.46 -24.30
C THR A 86 -20.22 -0.06 -24.17
N ASN A 87 -20.71 -0.56 -23.05
CA ASN A 87 -20.76 -1.98 -22.68
C ASN A 87 -21.23 -2.85 -23.87
N ILE A 88 -20.27 -3.46 -24.59
CA ILE A 88 -20.52 -4.11 -25.90
C ILE A 88 -21.54 -5.26 -25.77
N ARG A 89 -21.69 -5.81 -24.55
CA ARG A 89 -22.60 -6.92 -24.25
C ARG A 89 -24.08 -6.54 -24.26
N GLU A 90 -24.40 -5.28 -24.02
CA GLU A 90 -25.77 -4.77 -23.93
C GLU A 90 -26.25 -4.05 -25.20
N LEU A 91 -25.36 -3.88 -26.19
CA LEU A 91 -25.67 -3.19 -27.43
C LEU A 91 -26.52 -4.07 -28.36
N SER A 92 -27.48 -3.43 -29.02
CA SER A 92 -28.24 -4.05 -30.12
C SER A 92 -27.35 -4.31 -31.34
N ASN A 93 -27.75 -5.24 -32.21
CA ASN A 93 -27.00 -5.57 -33.43
C ASN A 93 -26.71 -4.34 -34.32
N ASP A 94 -27.65 -3.39 -34.42
CA ASP A 94 -27.46 -2.17 -35.22
C ASP A 94 -26.40 -1.25 -34.61
N GLN A 95 -26.38 -1.13 -33.27
CA GLN A 95 -25.36 -0.36 -32.55
C GLN A 95 -23.98 -1.02 -32.61
N LEU A 96 -23.93 -2.36 -32.60
CA LEU A 96 -22.68 -3.10 -32.82
C LEU A 96 -22.11 -2.84 -34.21
N ILE A 97 -22.96 -2.75 -35.23
CA ILE A 97 -22.56 -2.42 -36.61
C ILE A 97 -22.06 -0.97 -36.68
N GLU A 98 -22.75 -0.03 -36.03
CA GLU A 98 -22.31 1.36 -35.96
C GLU A 98 -20.95 1.50 -35.28
N LYS A 99 -20.71 0.77 -34.18
CA LYS A 99 -19.40 0.72 -33.51
C LYS A 99 -18.32 0.11 -34.39
N PHE A 100 -18.63 -0.92 -35.17
CA PHE A 100 -17.69 -1.46 -36.15
C PHE A 100 -17.37 -0.43 -37.25
N GLU A 101 -18.37 0.32 -37.72
CA GLU A 101 -18.21 1.37 -38.72
C GLU A 101 -17.45 2.60 -38.19
N SER A 102 -17.62 2.93 -36.90
CA SER A 102 -16.87 3.98 -36.23
C SER A 102 -15.40 3.59 -35.95
N GLY A 103 -15.02 2.34 -36.18
CA GLY A 103 -13.63 1.88 -36.17
C GLY A 103 -13.27 0.92 -35.05
N VAL A 104 -14.24 0.43 -34.25
CA VAL A 104 -14.00 -0.62 -33.27
C VAL A 104 -13.65 -1.93 -34.01
N LYS A 105 -12.57 -2.57 -33.56
CA LYS A 105 -12.01 -3.76 -34.22
C LYS A 105 -12.95 -4.96 -34.05
N LEU A 106 -13.13 -5.73 -35.12
CA LEU A 106 -14.03 -6.89 -35.15
C LEU A 106 -13.72 -7.93 -34.06
N HIS A 107 -12.44 -8.23 -33.83
CA HIS A 107 -12.03 -9.22 -32.83
C HIS A 107 -12.31 -8.78 -31.39
N VAL A 108 -12.42 -7.46 -31.14
CA VAL A 108 -12.77 -6.92 -29.82
C VAL A 108 -14.25 -7.15 -29.55
N ILE A 109 -15.11 -6.82 -30.52
CA ILE A 109 -16.57 -7.02 -30.42
C ILE A 109 -16.87 -8.52 -30.23
N LEU A 110 -16.36 -9.36 -31.12
CA LEU A 110 -16.57 -10.81 -31.04
C LEU A 110 -15.93 -11.44 -29.80
N GLY A 111 -14.75 -10.95 -29.40
CA GLY A 111 -14.03 -11.47 -28.23
C GLY A 111 -14.77 -11.21 -26.93
N VAL A 112 -15.32 -10.00 -26.77
CA VAL A 112 -16.11 -9.63 -25.59
C VAL A 112 -17.40 -10.44 -25.50
N LEU A 113 -18.07 -10.66 -26.64
CA LEU A 113 -19.32 -11.42 -26.70
C LEU A 113 -19.09 -12.94 -26.49
N TYR A 114 -18.13 -13.57 -27.18
CA TYR A 114 -17.86 -15.01 -27.07
C TYR A 114 -17.17 -15.45 -25.77
N THR A 115 -16.71 -14.50 -24.97
CA THR A 115 -16.15 -14.78 -23.64
C THR A 115 -17.15 -14.60 -22.51
N SER A 116 -18.38 -14.16 -22.80
CA SER A 116 -19.44 -14.08 -21.80
C SER A 116 -19.86 -15.48 -21.31
N SER A 117 -20.42 -15.53 -20.11
CA SER A 117 -21.03 -16.74 -19.54
C SER A 117 -22.43 -17.00 -20.08
N GLU A 118 -23.08 -16.00 -20.68
CA GLU A 118 -24.47 -16.11 -21.14
C GLU A 118 -24.54 -16.50 -22.62
N GLY A 119 -25.41 -17.46 -22.92
CA GLY A 119 -25.62 -17.94 -24.30
C GLY A 119 -26.25 -16.90 -25.22
N GLU A 120 -26.97 -15.93 -24.67
CA GLU A 120 -27.61 -14.86 -25.44
C GLU A 120 -26.59 -13.97 -26.15
N HIS A 121 -25.47 -13.63 -25.49
CA HIS A 121 -24.39 -12.86 -26.12
C HIS A 121 -23.65 -13.65 -27.21
N HIS A 122 -23.59 -14.98 -27.09
CA HIS A 122 -23.04 -15.82 -28.16
C HIS A 122 -23.95 -15.78 -29.40
N ASN A 123 -25.26 -15.77 -29.20
CA ASN A 123 -26.23 -15.62 -30.30
C ASN A 123 -26.15 -14.21 -30.91
N ALA A 124 -26.03 -13.16 -30.09
CA ALA A 124 -25.84 -11.79 -30.55
C ALA A 124 -24.57 -11.65 -31.42
N ALA A 125 -23.46 -12.30 -31.04
CA ALA A 125 -22.24 -12.33 -31.85
C ALA A 125 -22.45 -13.03 -33.21
N ASP A 126 -23.17 -14.15 -33.23
CA ASP A 126 -23.46 -14.90 -34.44
C ASP A 126 -24.44 -14.13 -35.36
N GLU A 127 -25.41 -13.41 -34.79
CA GLU A 127 -26.32 -12.52 -35.52
C GLU A 127 -25.61 -11.28 -36.07
N PHE A 128 -24.73 -10.66 -35.29
CA PHE A 128 -23.89 -9.55 -35.72
C PHE A 128 -23.00 -9.94 -36.90
N LEU A 129 -22.36 -11.12 -36.87
CA LEU A 129 -21.59 -11.63 -38.01
C LEU A 129 -22.45 -11.78 -39.27
N LYS A 130 -23.65 -12.36 -39.15
CA LYS A 130 -24.58 -12.50 -40.27
C LYS A 130 -25.01 -11.14 -40.82
N ALA A 131 -25.31 -10.18 -39.94
CA ALA A 131 -25.74 -8.85 -40.33
C ALA A 131 -24.63 -8.08 -41.06
N ILE A 132 -23.38 -8.20 -40.61
CA ILE A 132 -22.21 -7.64 -41.31
C ILE A 132 -22.01 -8.29 -42.68
N PHE A 133 -22.08 -9.62 -42.77
CA PHE A 133 -21.93 -10.33 -44.05
C PHE A 133 -22.99 -9.93 -45.06
N GLN A 134 -24.24 -9.74 -44.60
CA GLN A 134 -25.32 -9.24 -45.43
C GLN A 134 -25.10 -7.77 -45.84
N LYS A 135 -24.73 -6.88 -44.91
CA LYS A 135 -24.54 -5.45 -45.17
C LYS A 135 -23.39 -5.18 -46.14
N TYR A 136 -22.30 -5.95 -46.07
CA TYR A 136 -21.12 -5.78 -46.90
C TYR A 136 -21.08 -6.71 -48.13
N ASN A 137 -22.09 -7.57 -48.28
CA ASN A 137 -22.18 -8.62 -49.31
C ASN A 137 -20.87 -9.43 -49.40
N VAL A 138 -20.56 -10.10 -48.29
CA VAL A 138 -19.33 -10.85 -48.07
C VAL A 138 -19.68 -12.22 -47.48
N GLN A 139 -18.98 -13.28 -47.92
CA GLN A 139 -19.25 -14.65 -47.43
C GLN A 139 -18.28 -15.10 -46.33
N SER A 140 -17.19 -14.38 -46.10
CA SER A 140 -16.18 -14.73 -45.11
C SER A 140 -15.53 -13.53 -44.43
N ILE A 141 -15.04 -13.75 -43.21
CA ILE A 141 -14.31 -12.72 -42.44
C ILE A 141 -13.08 -12.22 -43.22
N ASP A 142 -12.38 -13.10 -43.95
CA ASP A 142 -11.20 -12.76 -44.75
C ASP A 142 -11.50 -11.77 -45.89
N GLU A 143 -12.69 -11.89 -46.50
CA GLU A 143 -13.16 -10.97 -47.53
C GLU A 143 -13.58 -9.61 -46.97
N LEU A 144 -14.11 -9.58 -45.74
CA LEU A 144 -14.52 -8.36 -45.05
C LEU A 144 -13.30 -7.51 -44.68
N VAL A 145 -12.26 -8.15 -44.13
CA VAL A 145 -10.99 -7.50 -43.82
C VAL A 145 -10.34 -6.95 -45.09
N LYS A 146 -10.39 -7.69 -46.21
CA LYS A 146 -9.88 -7.21 -47.51
C LYS A 146 -10.67 -6.03 -48.06
N LYS A 147 -12.02 -6.06 -48.06
CA LYS A 147 -12.84 -4.94 -48.56
C LYS A 147 -12.69 -3.66 -47.71
N ASN A 148 -12.58 -3.78 -46.39
CA ASN A 148 -12.36 -2.61 -45.52
C ASN A 148 -10.96 -2.00 -45.69
N VAL A 149 -9.95 -2.81 -45.99
CA VAL A 149 -8.62 -2.30 -46.38
C VAL A 149 -8.69 -1.60 -47.74
N VAL A 150 -9.41 -2.14 -48.72
CA VAL A 150 -9.58 -1.51 -50.04
C VAL A 150 -10.34 -0.18 -49.96
N LYS A 151 -11.43 -0.09 -49.17
CA LYS A 151 -12.14 1.19 -48.95
C LYS A 151 -11.25 2.27 -48.31
N LYS A 152 -10.37 1.91 -47.38
CA LYS A 152 -9.43 2.87 -46.77
C LYS A 152 -8.33 3.34 -47.73
N VAL A 153 -7.96 2.51 -48.72
CA VAL A 153 -6.97 2.86 -49.75
C VAL A 153 -7.62 3.70 -50.87
N GLU A 154 -8.84 3.34 -51.31
CA GLU A 154 -9.58 4.11 -52.32
C GLU A 154 -9.93 5.53 -51.85
N ILE A 155 -10.14 5.76 -50.55
CA ILE A 155 -10.34 7.12 -50.00
C ILE A 155 -9.07 7.98 -50.09
N ASN A 156 -7.87 7.37 -50.17
CA ASN A 156 -6.60 8.09 -50.27
C ASN A 156 -6.08 8.24 -51.71
N ASP A 157 -6.55 7.44 -52.68
CA ASP A 157 -6.01 7.42 -54.06
C ASP A 157 -6.98 7.95 -55.15
N VAL A 158 -8.13 8.54 -54.79
CA VAL A 158 -9.02 9.19 -55.78
C VAL A 158 -8.81 10.71 -55.81
N VAL A 159 -7.65 11.14 -56.33
CA VAL A 159 -7.51 12.44 -57.03
C VAL A 159 -6.58 12.25 -58.24
N GLU A 160 -6.99 11.42 -59.19
CA GLU A 160 -6.56 11.54 -60.59
C GLU A 160 -7.79 11.39 -61.50
N THR A 161 -8.74 12.33 -61.38
CA THR A 161 -9.66 12.61 -62.48
C THR A 161 -8.85 13.24 -63.61
N LYS A 162 -8.53 12.42 -64.63
CA LYS A 162 -8.21 12.90 -65.97
C LYS A 162 -9.42 13.67 -66.51
N GLU A 163 -9.49 14.96 -66.21
CA GLU A 163 -10.31 15.89 -66.97
C GLU A 163 -9.58 16.25 -68.26
N ASN A 164 -10.24 15.97 -69.38
CA ASN A 164 -9.87 16.44 -70.70
C ASN A 164 -9.69 17.97 -70.67
N ILE A 165 -8.49 18.46 -70.94
CA ILE A 165 -8.23 19.87 -71.19
C ILE A 165 -8.70 20.19 -72.61
N PRO A 166 -9.72 21.03 -72.82
CA PRO A 166 -9.93 21.66 -74.11
C PRO A 166 -8.90 22.80 -74.21
N THR A 167 -7.97 22.66 -75.14
CA THR A 167 -7.16 23.78 -75.64
C THR A 167 -8.07 24.85 -76.22
N ASN A 168 -8.16 26.00 -75.56
CA ASN A 168 -8.63 27.28 -76.13
C ASN A 168 -7.95 28.44 -75.37
N ASP A 169 -7.19 29.24 -76.12
CA ASP A 169 -6.26 30.30 -75.68
C ASP A 169 -6.93 31.65 -75.36
N GLU A 170 -8.04 31.70 -74.61
CA GLU A 170 -8.70 33.00 -74.28
C GLU A 170 -9.00 33.29 -72.80
N ASP A 171 -8.58 32.44 -71.83
CA ASP A 171 -8.91 32.62 -70.39
C ASP A 171 -7.69 32.74 -69.43
N GLU A 172 -6.62 33.42 -69.85
CA GLU A 172 -5.42 33.59 -69.02
C GLU A 172 -5.69 34.26 -67.65
N SER A 173 -6.62 35.22 -67.57
CA SER A 173 -6.88 35.95 -66.31
C SER A 173 -7.67 35.13 -65.27
N GLY A 174 -8.52 34.20 -65.73
CA GLY A 174 -9.28 33.30 -64.86
C GLY A 174 -8.36 32.23 -64.27
N ASN A 175 -7.51 31.65 -65.12
CA ASN A 175 -6.54 30.63 -64.73
C ASN A 175 -5.48 31.18 -63.76
N GLU A 176 -4.99 32.41 -63.96
CA GLU A 176 -4.02 33.02 -63.04
C GLU A 176 -4.61 33.28 -61.64
N ARG A 177 -5.89 33.63 -61.54
CA ARG A 177 -6.60 33.80 -60.25
C ARG A 177 -6.81 32.48 -59.53
N VAL A 178 -7.12 31.41 -60.27
CA VAL A 178 -7.26 30.06 -59.70
C VAL A 178 -5.91 29.56 -59.20
N LEU A 179 -4.83 29.80 -59.95
CA LEU A 179 -3.48 29.42 -59.58
C LEU A 179 -3.01 30.11 -58.29
N LYS A 180 -3.22 31.44 -58.17
CA LYS A 180 -2.94 32.18 -56.92
C LYS A 180 -3.74 31.68 -55.73
N LYS A 181 -5.02 31.30 -55.93
CA LYS A 181 -5.84 30.68 -54.87
C LYS A 181 -5.29 29.33 -54.46
N LEU A 182 -4.87 28.49 -55.40
CA LEU A 182 -4.26 27.19 -55.11
C LEU A 182 -2.92 27.34 -54.39
N GLU A 183 -2.05 28.25 -54.81
CA GLU A 183 -0.79 28.54 -54.12
C GLU A 183 -1.02 29.01 -52.69
N SER A 184 -1.97 29.92 -52.47
CA SER A 184 -2.31 30.39 -51.13
C SER A 184 -2.87 29.28 -50.23
N LYS A 185 -3.69 28.38 -50.78
CA LYS A 185 -4.18 27.18 -50.06
C LYS A 185 -3.02 26.24 -49.73
N ASN A 186 -2.11 26.01 -50.67
CA ASN A 186 -0.98 25.11 -50.48
C ASN A 186 -0.02 25.65 -49.41
N GLN A 187 0.27 26.95 -49.42
CA GLN A 187 1.05 27.60 -48.37
C GLN A 187 0.36 27.53 -47.00
N ASN A 188 -0.98 27.64 -46.95
CA ASN A 188 -1.72 27.52 -45.70
C ASN A 188 -1.70 26.07 -45.17
N LEU A 189 -1.88 25.08 -46.05
CA LEU A 189 -1.75 23.66 -45.70
C LEU A 189 -0.34 23.34 -45.19
N GLN A 190 0.70 23.87 -45.84
CA GLN A 190 2.09 23.73 -45.39
C GLN A 190 2.28 24.25 -43.96
N LYS A 191 1.78 25.46 -43.67
CA LYS A 191 1.83 26.04 -42.32
C LYS A 191 1.05 25.22 -41.29
N GLN A 192 -0.09 24.65 -41.67
CA GLN A 192 -0.84 23.77 -40.79
C GLN A 192 -0.06 22.49 -40.49
N LEU A 193 0.57 21.91 -41.51
CA LEU A 193 1.38 20.70 -41.39
C LEU A 193 2.58 20.94 -40.46
N ASP A 194 3.30 22.05 -40.64
CA ASP A 194 4.40 22.45 -39.75
C ASP A 194 3.92 22.63 -38.29
N ASN A 195 2.74 23.23 -38.08
CA ASN A 195 2.17 23.42 -36.74
C ASN A 195 1.80 22.07 -36.09
N TRP A 196 1.22 21.14 -36.87
CA TRP A 196 0.92 19.80 -36.40
C TRP A 196 2.18 19.01 -36.07
N GLU A 197 3.24 19.10 -36.88
CA GLU A 197 4.52 18.47 -36.60
C GLU A 197 5.17 19.02 -35.31
N GLN A 198 5.11 20.33 -35.09
CA GLN A 198 5.59 20.94 -33.86
C GLN A 198 4.79 20.50 -32.63
N LYS A 199 3.45 20.46 -32.72
CA LYS A 199 2.59 19.96 -31.64
C LYS A 199 2.88 18.50 -31.33
N PHE A 200 3.00 17.66 -32.36
CA PHE A 200 3.33 16.25 -32.20
C PHE A 200 4.71 16.05 -31.54
N SER A 201 5.70 16.83 -31.95
CA SER A 201 7.05 16.79 -31.37
C SER A 201 7.04 17.19 -29.88
N LYS A 202 6.27 18.22 -29.50
CA LYS A 202 6.07 18.62 -28.10
C LYS A 202 5.39 17.53 -27.29
N LEU A 203 4.25 17.01 -27.75
CA LEU A 203 3.52 15.92 -27.08
C LEU A 203 4.40 14.68 -26.89
N LYS A 204 5.20 14.33 -27.90
CA LYS A 204 6.12 13.20 -27.84
C LYS A 204 7.21 13.39 -26.80
N LYS A 205 7.65 14.63 -26.57
CA LYS A 205 8.63 14.97 -25.53
C LYS A 205 7.98 14.91 -24.15
N GLU A 206 6.82 15.54 -23.98
CA GLU A 206 6.03 15.53 -22.73
C GLU A 206 5.73 14.09 -22.30
N TYR A 207 5.23 13.25 -23.22
CA TYR A 207 4.98 11.83 -22.93
C TYR A 207 6.24 11.06 -22.50
N LYS A 208 7.40 11.38 -23.09
CA LYS A 208 8.68 10.75 -22.67
C LYS A 208 9.09 11.19 -21.28
N ASP A 209 8.94 12.48 -20.97
CA ASP A 209 9.31 13.06 -19.69
C ASP A 209 8.39 12.52 -18.59
N GLU A 210 7.07 12.52 -18.82
CA GLU A 210 6.09 11.86 -17.95
C GLU A 210 6.43 10.39 -17.76
N LYS A 211 6.60 9.61 -18.83
CA LYS A 211 6.94 8.19 -18.69
C LYS A 211 8.17 7.97 -17.79
N GLN A 212 9.17 8.86 -17.83
CA GLN A 212 10.31 8.78 -16.92
C GLN A 212 9.96 9.13 -15.47
N THR A 213 9.09 10.11 -15.23
CA THR A 213 8.61 10.42 -13.86
C THR A 213 7.82 9.25 -13.28
N TRP A 214 6.87 8.68 -14.04
CA TRP A 214 6.10 7.50 -13.63
C TRP A 214 7.00 6.30 -13.30
N ILE A 215 8.08 6.07 -14.06
CA ILE A 215 9.03 5.00 -13.77
C ILE A 215 9.77 5.24 -12.45
N LYS A 216 10.21 6.49 -12.20
CA LYS A 216 10.88 6.86 -10.95
C LYS A 216 9.96 6.72 -9.74
N GLU A 217 8.72 7.21 -9.85
CA GLU A 217 7.70 7.10 -8.80
C GLU A 217 7.37 5.64 -8.50
N LYS A 218 7.18 4.82 -9.54
CA LYS A 218 6.96 3.37 -9.37
C LYS A 218 8.11 2.71 -8.61
N PHE A 219 9.35 3.04 -8.94
CA PHE A 219 10.52 2.50 -8.25
C PHE A 219 10.56 2.94 -6.77
N GLN A 220 10.27 4.22 -6.52
CA GLN A 220 10.21 4.77 -5.17
C GLN A 220 9.13 4.07 -4.33
N LEU A 221 7.91 3.92 -4.86
CA LEU A 221 6.82 3.22 -4.19
C LEU A 221 7.15 1.76 -3.90
N LEU A 222 7.82 1.05 -4.82
CA LEU A 222 8.27 -0.32 -4.57
C LEU A 222 9.30 -0.39 -3.43
N GLN A 223 10.20 0.59 -3.35
CA GLN A 223 11.17 0.67 -2.27
C GLN A 223 10.48 0.95 -0.92
N ASP A 224 9.49 1.83 -0.89
CA ASP A 224 8.79 2.20 0.33
C ASP A 224 7.87 1.06 0.82
N ILE A 225 7.20 0.33 -0.09
CA ILE A 225 6.49 -0.91 0.24
C ILE A 225 7.43 -1.94 0.88
N ALA A 226 8.65 -2.08 0.35
CA ALA A 226 9.62 -3.03 0.92
C ALA A 226 10.09 -2.61 2.32
N LYS A 227 10.34 -1.31 2.56
CA LYS A 227 10.66 -0.78 3.89
C LYS A 227 9.51 -0.99 4.87
N GLU A 228 8.28 -0.70 4.44
CA GLU A 228 7.08 -0.82 5.27
C GLU A 228 6.84 -2.27 5.68
N LYS A 229 6.99 -3.23 4.75
CA LYS A 229 6.94 -4.66 5.07
C LYS A 229 8.01 -5.07 6.09
N SER A 230 9.24 -4.58 5.95
CA SER A 230 10.31 -4.87 6.91
C SER A 230 10.00 -4.30 8.30
N ASN A 231 9.47 -3.09 8.37
CA ASN A 231 9.07 -2.45 9.63
C ASN A 231 7.88 -3.16 10.27
N TYR A 232 6.90 -3.59 9.46
CA TYR A 232 5.77 -4.38 9.93
C TYR A 232 6.21 -5.70 10.56
N GLU A 233 7.09 -6.47 9.91
CA GLU A 233 7.60 -7.73 10.46
C GLU A 233 8.39 -7.52 11.76
N LYS A 234 9.22 -6.47 11.84
CA LYS A 234 9.93 -6.11 13.08
C LYS A 234 8.94 -5.81 14.21
N THR A 235 7.97 -4.94 13.94
CA THR A 235 6.96 -4.53 14.92
C THR A 235 6.14 -5.72 15.40
N LYS A 236 5.75 -6.61 14.47
CA LYS A 236 5.04 -7.84 14.79
C LYS A 236 5.86 -8.75 15.69
N SER A 237 7.15 -8.94 15.40
CA SER A 237 8.05 -9.73 16.26
C SER A 237 8.19 -9.13 17.67
N ASP A 238 8.27 -7.80 17.76
CA ASP A 238 8.38 -7.13 19.06
C ASP A 238 7.08 -7.21 19.87
N ILE A 239 5.93 -7.14 19.21
CA ILE A 239 4.62 -7.41 19.84
C ILE A 239 4.56 -8.84 20.39
N GLU A 240 5.02 -9.84 19.64
CA GLU A 240 5.07 -11.23 20.10
C GLU A 240 5.96 -11.39 21.33
N LYS A 241 7.16 -10.80 21.34
CA LYS A 241 8.06 -10.80 22.50
C LYS A 241 7.46 -10.10 23.71
N LEU A 242 6.78 -8.96 23.51
CA LEU A 242 6.11 -8.25 24.58
C LEU A 242 4.97 -9.10 25.17
N LYS A 243 4.22 -9.80 24.33
CA LYS A 243 3.15 -10.70 24.76
C LYS A 243 3.69 -11.87 25.58
N THR A 244 4.80 -12.49 25.17
CA THR A 244 5.43 -13.55 25.97
C THR A 244 5.95 -13.04 27.30
N ASN A 245 6.59 -11.86 27.32
CA ASN A 245 7.09 -11.25 28.56
C ASN A 245 5.94 -10.85 29.50
N GLN A 246 4.81 -10.40 28.96
CA GLN A 246 3.62 -10.11 29.76
C GLN A 246 3.09 -11.39 30.42
N GLN A 247 3.03 -12.49 29.69
CA GLN A 247 2.57 -13.78 30.24
C GLN A 247 3.50 -14.27 31.36
N THR A 248 4.82 -14.20 31.19
CA THR A 248 5.76 -14.61 32.24
C THR A 248 5.64 -13.74 33.50
N LEU A 249 5.50 -12.42 33.34
CA LEU A 249 5.25 -11.50 34.45
C LEU A 249 3.93 -11.80 35.18
N GLU A 250 2.85 -12.13 34.45
CA GLU A 250 1.58 -12.52 35.05
C GLU A 250 1.69 -13.82 35.86
N GLU A 251 2.47 -14.79 35.39
CA GLU A 251 2.76 -16.03 36.12
C GLU A 251 3.59 -15.77 37.38
N GLU A 252 4.60 -14.91 37.31
CA GLU A 252 5.40 -14.50 38.47
C GLU A 252 4.55 -13.77 39.52
N ILE A 253 3.69 -12.83 39.09
CA ILE A 253 2.74 -12.16 39.98
C ILE A 253 1.81 -13.18 40.65
N LYS A 254 1.33 -14.19 39.93
CA LYS A 254 0.51 -15.27 40.51
C LYS A 254 1.29 -16.08 41.54
N LYS A 255 2.58 -16.40 41.27
CA LYS A 255 3.46 -17.09 42.24
C LYS A 255 3.65 -16.25 43.50
N TYR A 256 4.01 -14.98 43.38
CA TYR A 256 4.19 -14.08 44.52
C TYR A 256 2.90 -13.88 45.32
N LYS A 257 1.73 -13.78 44.66
CA LYS A 257 0.44 -13.72 45.37
C LYS A 257 0.17 -14.98 46.19
N LYS A 258 0.47 -16.17 45.65
CA LYS A 258 0.35 -17.44 46.40
C LYS A 258 1.30 -17.48 47.60
N GLU A 259 2.54 -17.03 47.41
CA GLU A 259 3.54 -16.99 48.48
C GLU A 259 3.16 -15.99 49.59
N ILE A 260 2.69 -14.80 49.22
CA ILE A 260 2.14 -13.81 50.17
C ILE A 260 0.96 -14.42 50.94
N ALA A 261 0.02 -15.09 50.26
CA ALA A 261 -1.10 -15.74 50.93
C ALA A 261 -0.65 -16.85 51.89
N HIS A 262 0.35 -17.65 51.49
CA HIS A 262 0.93 -18.69 52.34
C HIS A 262 1.65 -18.11 53.56
N LEU A 263 2.47 -17.08 53.38
CA LEU A 263 3.15 -16.37 54.48
C LEU A 263 2.14 -15.70 55.41
N HIS A 264 1.08 -15.09 54.87
CA HIS A 264 0.01 -14.48 55.65
C HIS A 264 -0.76 -15.52 56.48
N ALA A 265 -1.08 -16.68 55.90
CA ALA A 265 -1.68 -17.79 56.64
C ALA A 265 -0.76 -18.31 57.75
N ARG A 266 0.55 -18.43 57.47
CA ARG A 266 1.56 -18.83 58.47
C ARG A 266 1.65 -17.81 59.60
N LEU A 267 1.66 -16.51 59.30
CA LEU A 267 1.66 -15.43 60.29
C LEU A 267 0.42 -15.47 61.19
N ILE A 268 -0.77 -15.66 60.60
CA ILE A 268 -2.02 -15.79 61.37
C ILE A 268 -1.96 -17.00 62.29
N ASN A 269 -1.45 -18.14 61.83
CA ASN A 269 -1.33 -19.35 62.64
C ASN A 269 -0.30 -19.18 63.77
N THR A 270 0.88 -18.63 63.48
CA THR A 270 1.87 -18.33 64.53
C THR A 270 1.35 -17.30 65.53
N ASN A 271 0.56 -16.31 65.09
CA ASN A 271 -0.08 -15.36 65.99
C ASN A 271 -1.17 -16.04 66.84
N LYS A 272 -1.96 -16.96 66.30
CA LYS A 272 -2.91 -17.76 67.10
C LYS A 272 -2.20 -18.62 68.14
N ASP A 273 -1.08 -19.25 67.77
CA ASP A 273 -0.28 -20.06 68.69
C ASP A 273 0.42 -19.22 69.77
N THR A 274 0.89 -18.01 69.44
CA THR A 274 1.41 -17.06 70.44
C THR A 274 0.31 -16.45 71.27
N THR A 275 -0.91 -16.24 70.75
CA THR A 275 -2.05 -15.75 71.57
C THR A 275 -2.59 -16.86 72.49
N GLN A 276 -2.53 -18.12 72.08
CA GLN A 276 -2.85 -19.28 72.93
C GLN A 276 -1.76 -19.53 73.99
N LYS A 277 -0.49 -19.25 73.68
CA LYS A 277 0.60 -19.24 74.68
C LYS A 277 0.63 -17.97 75.55
N ALA A 278 0.14 -16.83 75.06
CA ALA A 278 0.05 -15.57 75.80
C ALA A 278 -1.10 -15.57 76.83
N LYS A 279 -2.16 -16.38 76.65
CA LYS A 279 -3.12 -16.65 77.74
C LYS A 279 -2.53 -17.43 78.93
N ALA A 280 -1.31 -17.93 78.82
CA ALA A 280 -0.54 -18.49 79.93
C ALA A 280 0.66 -17.61 80.36
N VAL A 281 0.91 -16.49 79.66
CA VAL A 281 2.05 -15.59 79.90
C VAL A 281 1.63 -14.12 79.68
N GLU A 282 0.54 -13.72 80.32
CA GLU A 282 0.30 -12.37 80.83
C GLU A 282 0.15 -12.61 82.34
N GLU A 283 0.96 -12.14 83.29
CA GLU A 283 1.62 -10.85 83.39
C GLU A 283 2.93 -10.99 84.20
N LYS A 284 4.05 -11.32 83.57
CA LYS A 284 5.36 -10.84 83.98
C LYS A 284 6.18 -10.65 82.72
N GLU A 285 6.06 -9.44 82.17
CA GLU A 285 7.04 -8.70 81.37
C GLU A 285 6.32 -7.83 80.33
N LEU A 286 5.77 -6.72 80.80
CA LEU A 286 5.83 -5.47 80.04
C LEU A 286 7.32 -5.17 79.82
N THR A 287 7.88 -5.58 78.69
CA THR A 287 9.17 -5.08 78.23
C THR A 287 8.95 -4.02 77.16
N GLN A 288 9.21 -2.80 77.61
CA GLN A 288 9.37 -1.53 76.90
C GLN A 288 9.81 -1.70 75.43
N THR A 289 8.93 -1.37 74.49
CA THR A 289 9.34 -1.06 73.12
C THR A 289 9.87 0.37 73.09
N THR A 290 11.18 0.53 73.22
CA THR A 290 11.84 1.83 72.97
C THR A 290 11.65 2.22 71.50
N ILE A 291 10.83 3.24 71.26
CA ILE A 291 10.59 3.86 69.95
C ILE A 291 11.92 4.44 69.45
N LYS A 292 12.43 3.97 68.30
CA LYS A 292 13.66 4.50 67.68
C LYS A 292 13.34 5.84 67.00
N LYS A 293 14.08 6.90 67.36
CA LYS A 293 14.01 8.21 66.70
C LYS A 293 15.07 8.33 65.61
N ILE A 294 14.65 8.58 64.36
CA ILE A 294 15.51 8.69 63.18
C ILE A 294 15.42 10.09 62.58
N LEU A 295 16.57 10.73 62.34
CA LEU A 295 16.68 12.05 61.72
C LEU A 295 16.89 11.91 60.21
N ILE A 296 16.04 12.53 59.38
CA ILE A 296 16.19 12.56 57.91
C ILE A 296 16.63 13.96 57.47
N VAL A 297 17.74 14.03 56.75
CA VAL A 297 18.30 15.27 56.21
C VAL A 297 17.95 15.42 54.74
N GLY A 298 17.18 16.47 54.44
CA GLY A 298 16.56 16.72 53.13
C GLY A 298 15.13 16.21 53.11
N ASP A 299 14.17 17.04 52.72
CA ASP A 299 12.74 16.69 52.73
C ASP A 299 12.38 15.84 51.49
N PRO A 300 12.05 14.55 51.63
CA PRO A 300 11.66 13.71 50.51
C PRO A 300 10.22 13.94 50.03
N LYS A 301 9.44 14.85 50.67
CA LYS A 301 8.04 15.20 50.35
C LYS A 301 7.11 14.00 50.09
N ASN A 302 7.31 12.88 50.77
CA ASN A 302 6.60 11.62 50.51
C ASN A 302 5.70 11.17 51.68
N LYS A 303 4.55 10.57 51.34
CA LYS A 303 3.52 10.14 52.32
C LYS A 303 4.01 9.06 53.29
N ILE A 304 4.91 8.18 52.84
CA ILE A 304 5.44 7.04 53.62
C ILE A 304 6.15 7.50 54.90
N VAL A 305 6.88 8.62 54.85
CA VAL A 305 7.59 9.17 56.01
C VAL A 305 6.63 9.86 56.99
N LYS A 306 5.50 10.38 56.49
CA LYS A 306 4.46 11.03 57.31
C LYS A 306 3.51 10.03 58.00
N GLU A 307 3.33 8.84 57.44
CA GLU A 307 2.38 7.84 57.92
C GLU A 307 3.01 6.76 58.83
N SER A 308 4.35 6.71 58.94
CA SER A 308 5.04 5.78 59.83
C SER A 308 5.00 6.25 61.28
N LYS A 309 4.40 5.43 62.16
CA LYS A 309 4.38 5.67 63.62
C LYS A 309 5.56 5.03 64.37
N ASN A 310 6.33 4.15 63.73
CA ASN A 310 7.49 3.50 64.34
C ASN A 310 8.44 2.96 63.25
N PRO A 311 9.66 3.51 63.08
CA PRO A 311 10.32 4.56 63.86
C PRO A 311 9.73 5.96 63.65
N GLU A 312 9.97 6.86 64.61
CA GLU A 312 9.57 8.28 64.55
C GLU A 312 10.59 9.06 63.70
N PHE A 313 10.13 9.65 62.60
CA PHE A 313 10.97 10.42 61.66
C PHE A 313 10.89 11.92 61.93
N ILE A 314 12.06 12.54 62.11
CA ILE A 314 12.17 14.00 62.21
C ILE A 314 12.89 14.49 60.94
N ILE A 315 12.20 15.31 60.14
CA ILE A 315 12.71 15.86 58.87
C ILE A 315 13.28 17.25 59.15
N VAL A 316 14.54 17.48 58.79
CA VAL A 316 15.20 18.78 59.00
C VAL A 316 15.89 19.25 57.73
N ASN A 317 15.86 20.56 57.48
CA ASN A 317 16.56 21.14 56.35
C ASN A 317 18.09 21.10 56.55
N PRO A 318 18.88 20.93 55.47
CA PRO A 318 20.33 20.80 55.58
C PRO A 318 21.06 22.01 56.21
N LYS A 319 20.42 23.19 56.21
CA LYS A 319 20.98 24.43 56.79
C LYS A 319 20.75 24.51 58.31
N GLU A 320 19.59 24.10 58.79
CA GLU A 320 19.17 24.17 60.21
C GLU A 320 20.01 23.24 61.12
N ILE A 321 20.51 22.11 60.60
CA ILE A 321 21.36 21.14 61.32
C ILE A 321 22.77 21.68 61.61
N ILE A 322 23.23 22.62 60.79
CA ILE A 322 24.58 23.18 60.94
C ILE A 322 24.58 24.27 62.02
N GLU A 323 23.48 25.02 62.13
CA GLU A 323 23.30 26.17 63.03
C GLU A 323 22.83 25.78 64.44
N SER A 324 22.25 24.59 64.62
CA SER A 324 21.80 24.11 65.94
C SER A 324 22.95 23.48 66.74
N GLU A 325 23.27 24.03 67.93
CA GLU A 325 24.29 23.51 68.87
C GLU A 325 23.75 22.44 69.83
N GLU A 326 22.43 22.32 70.00
CA GLU A 326 21.81 21.26 70.80
C GLU A 326 21.24 20.18 69.90
N ILE A 327 21.86 19.00 69.90
CA ILE A 327 21.42 17.86 69.10
C ILE A 327 20.86 16.80 70.07
N PRO A 328 19.54 16.51 70.03
CA PRO A 328 18.96 15.39 70.76
C PRO A 328 19.64 14.07 70.39
N GLN A 329 19.78 13.12 71.32
CA GLN A 329 20.29 11.77 71.05
C GLN A 329 19.40 11.07 70.00
N PHE A 330 19.80 11.12 68.73
CA PHE A 330 19.18 10.35 67.65
C PHE A 330 19.86 8.99 67.51
N HIS A 331 19.07 7.96 67.23
CA HIS A 331 19.60 6.60 67.08
C HIS A 331 20.27 6.41 65.71
N GLU A 332 19.73 7.04 64.65
CA GLU A 332 20.30 7.02 63.30
C GLU A 332 20.03 8.33 62.56
N VAL A 333 20.98 8.74 61.70
CA VAL A 333 20.86 9.92 60.81
C VAL A 333 20.92 9.46 59.36
N TRP A 334 19.90 9.79 58.57
CA TRP A 334 19.79 9.41 57.17
C TRP A 334 19.96 10.63 56.27
N ILE A 335 20.96 10.60 55.39
CA ILE A 335 21.30 11.68 54.46
C ILE A 335 20.86 11.29 53.05
N LEU A 336 20.01 12.12 52.44
CA LEU A 336 19.54 11.92 51.06
C LEU A 336 20.50 12.64 50.10
N ASP A 337 21.39 11.89 49.45
CA ASP A 337 22.48 12.44 48.64
C ASP A 337 21.99 13.28 47.46
N TYR A 338 20.79 12.98 46.94
CA TYR A 338 20.16 13.69 45.84
C TYR A 338 19.50 15.03 46.26
N LEU A 339 19.41 15.32 47.56
CA LEU A 339 18.82 16.56 48.09
C LEU A 339 19.80 17.40 48.93
N VAL A 340 20.97 16.85 49.26
CA VAL A 340 21.96 17.51 50.13
C VAL A 340 23.25 17.79 49.35
N PRO A 341 23.63 19.07 49.15
CA PRO A 341 24.90 19.43 48.53
C PRO A 341 26.12 18.79 49.24
N ILE A 342 27.08 18.30 48.44
CA ILE A 342 28.33 17.64 48.87
C ILE A 342 29.07 18.35 50.03
N PRO A 343 29.25 19.69 50.03
CA PRO A 343 29.94 20.37 51.13
C PRO A 343 29.17 20.31 52.47
N LEU A 344 27.83 20.27 52.44
CA LEU A 344 26.99 20.15 53.64
C LEU A 344 26.99 18.71 54.16
N LYS A 345 26.95 17.74 53.24
CA LYS A 345 27.08 16.30 53.56
C LYS A 345 28.36 16.01 54.35
N ARG A 346 29.50 16.54 53.92
CA ARG A 346 30.79 16.36 54.63
C ARG A 346 30.75 16.93 56.05
N LYS A 347 30.09 18.08 56.27
CA LYS A 347 29.95 18.69 57.59
C LYS A 347 29.04 17.87 58.51
N ILE A 348 27.95 17.31 57.98
CA ILE A 348 27.00 16.48 58.75
C ILE A 348 27.62 15.13 59.11
N ILE A 349 28.30 14.47 58.18
CA ILE A 349 29.01 13.20 58.46
C ILE A 349 30.07 13.40 59.56
N LYS A 350 30.79 14.54 59.53
CA LYS A 350 31.78 14.89 60.57
C LYS A 350 31.14 15.20 61.92
N LYS A 351 29.91 15.75 61.96
CA LYS A 351 29.15 15.99 63.21
C LYS A 351 28.57 14.70 63.83
N PHE A 352 28.34 13.65 63.02
CA PHE A 352 27.63 12.42 63.43
C PHE A 352 28.44 11.14 63.13
N GLU A 353 29.75 11.17 63.37
CA GLU A 353 30.66 10.05 63.09
C GLU A 353 30.11 8.73 63.63
N GLY A 354 29.94 7.73 62.74
CA GLY A 354 29.45 6.39 63.07
C GLY A 354 27.93 6.15 62.92
N ASN A 355 27.09 7.19 62.99
CA ASN A 355 25.62 7.05 62.99
C ASN A 355 24.92 7.63 61.74
N ALA A 356 25.70 8.12 60.77
CA ALA A 356 25.20 8.68 59.52
C ALA A 356 25.19 7.64 58.37
N ARG A 357 24.04 7.46 57.73
CA ARG A 357 23.88 6.62 56.52
C ARG A 357 23.51 7.47 55.32
N ASN A 358 24.16 7.19 54.19
CA ASN A 358 23.94 7.91 52.93
C ASN A 358 23.05 7.09 51.99
N PHE A 359 22.03 7.73 51.42
CA PHE A 359 21.15 7.12 50.43
C PHE A 359 21.26 7.89 49.11
N SER A 360 21.71 7.21 48.06
CA SER A 360 21.82 7.79 46.71
C SER A 360 20.46 8.06 46.07
N ASP A 361 19.45 7.24 46.39
CA ASP A 361 18.14 7.25 45.74
C ASP A 361 17.03 6.93 46.73
N PHE A 362 15.84 7.50 46.51
CA PHE A 362 14.66 7.22 47.34
C PHE A 362 14.26 5.74 47.33
N ASN A 363 14.43 5.04 46.21
CA ASN A 363 14.15 3.61 46.14
C ASN A 363 14.97 2.80 47.16
N LYS A 364 16.20 3.22 47.44
CA LYS A 364 17.04 2.58 48.47
C LYS A 364 16.53 2.84 49.88
N VAL A 365 15.99 4.04 50.14
CA VAL A 365 15.34 4.38 51.41
C VAL A 365 14.09 3.52 51.61
N LYS A 366 13.26 3.37 50.57
CA LYS A 366 12.04 2.55 50.62
C LYS A 366 12.36 1.07 50.87
N ILE A 367 13.32 0.51 50.14
CA ILE A 367 13.77 -0.87 50.35
C ILE A 367 14.30 -1.07 51.77
N PHE A 368 15.05 -0.11 52.30
CA PHE A 368 15.60 -0.18 53.65
C PHE A 368 14.51 -0.12 54.74
N LEU A 369 13.49 0.72 54.55
CA LEU A 369 12.32 0.79 55.42
C LEU A 369 11.50 -0.51 55.42
N GLU A 370 11.28 -1.10 54.25
CA GLU A 370 10.43 -2.29 54.10
C GLU A 370 11.14 -3.60 54.49
N LYS A 371 12.45 -3.70 54.29
CA LYS A 371 13.22 -4.95 54.45
C LYS A 371 14.20 -4.95 55.62
N GLY A 372 14.43 -3.82 56.29
CA GLY A 372 15.26 -3.72 57.49
C GLY A 372 16.74 -4.09 57.29
N LYS A 373 17.22 -4.23 56.05
CA LYS A 373 18.62 -4.54 55.71
C LYS A 373 19.03 -3.89 54.38
N ILE A 374 20.19 -3.24 54.41
CA ILE A 374 21.19 -3.24 53.32
C ILE A 374 22.31 -4.13 53.83
#